data_AF-A0AAN7W338-F1
#
_entry.id   AF-A0AAN7W338-F1
#
_cell.length_a   1.000
_cell.length_b   1.000
_cell.length_c   1.000
_cell.angle_alpha   90.00
_cell.angle_beta   90.00
_cell.angle_gamma   90.00
#
_symmetry.space_group_name_H-M   'P 1'
#
loop_
_entity.id
_entity.type
_entity.pdbx_description
1 polymer ?
#
loop_
_entity_poly.entity_id
_entity_poly.type
_entity_poly.pdbx_seq_one_letter_code
_entity_poly.pdbx_strand_id
1 'polypeptide(L)'
;MTDLIEFFNCPTPQRLNLLLLGSIWLWYGILRYLNSYKVNISSVLQIKLPHDMHPSPTNRQLIQNVQRFALKMSRLMIPLHITTLFLFHRFQNTTDSNEQWGTLPFLMLHLFPLCQLLLLVFFIVQQSVITRYAVKRLPLIESKPTQLRNVYILLSDSLTSFTRPLIDFLLFTHSLFSRPHTDIDLLLSSLPSFIRIFQCLREYQFVRNLSLLGNTLKYTCNLPILIFTWYLRIHPEMLSSSKFKTFQMLFLTVNSTYSYLWDIKMDWNIPSFISLREGHNKMVFKRYTYYFAILTNLILRFWWLWIFLGKYSKFVFFDEELQYLEILRRAQWVIFKLESEYISRPMPKS
;
A
#
# COMPACT_ATOMS: atom_id res chain seq x y z
N MET A 1 -26.47 -2.25 20.44
CA MET A 1 -25.07 -2.74 20.27
C MET A 1 -24.77 -2.96 18.80
N THR A 2 -25.70 -3.51 18.03
CA THR A 2 -25.73 -3.51 16.55
C THR A 2 -25.58 -2.10 15.95
N ASP A 3 -26.35 -1.13 16.41
CA ASP A 3 -26.33 0.24 15.85
C ASP A 3 -25.00 0.98 16.13
N LEU A 4 -24.32 0.60 17.22
CA LEU A 4 -23.02 1.14 17.59
C LEU A 4 -21.91 0.52 16.73
N ILE A 5 -22.05 -0.76 16.37
CA ILE A 5 -21.15 -1.46 15.44
C ILE A 5 -21.36 -0.94 14.00
N GLU A 6 -22.60 -0.70 13.59
CA GLU A 6 -22.93 -0.09 12.29
C GLU A 6 -22.44 1.37 12.18
N PHE A 7 -22.50 2.15 13.27
CA PHE A 7 -21.94 3.50 13.30
C PHE A 7 -20.43 3.52 13.07
N PHE A 8 -19.71 2.46 13.47
CA PHE A 8 -18.27 2.33 13.25
C PHE A 8 -17.89 1.66 11.92
N ASN A 9 -18.85 1.15 11.14
CA ASN A 9 -18.58 0.66 9.79
C ASN A 9 -18.22 1.85 8.90
N CYS A 10 -16.91 2.01 8.64
CA CYS A 10 -16.41 3.09 7.83
C CYS A 10 -16.92 2.94 6.39
N PRO A 11 -17.62 3.95 5.83
CA PRO A 11 -18.04 3.94 4.43
C PRO A 11 -16.86 3.69 3.50
N THR A 12 -17.09 2.91 2.45
CA THR A 12 -16.14 2.59 1.38
C THR A 12 -15.27 3.76 0.91
N PRO A 13 -15.83 4.93 0.54
CA PRO A 13 -15.01 6.06 0.09
C PRO A 13 -14.18 6.69 1.21
N GLN A 14 -14.63 6.55 2.45
CA GLN A 14 -13.95 7.14 3.58
C GLN A 14 -12.78 6.27 4.07
N ARG A 15 -12.78 4.97 3.73
CA ARG A 15 -11.69 4.04 4.05
C ARG A 15 -10.36 4.48 3.45
N LEU A 16 -10.32 4.94 2.20
CA LEU A 16 -9.08 5.43 1.59
C LEU A 16 -8.47 6.60 2.38
N ASN A 17 -9.29 7.56 2.79
CA ASN A 17 -8.87 8.71 3.59
C ASN A 17 -8.31 8.27 4.95
N LEU A 18 -9.00 7.34 5.62
CA LEU A 18 -8.53 6.76 6.87
C LEU A 18 -7.23 5.99 6.72
N LEU A 19 -7.10 5.16 5.69
CA LEU A 19 -5.90 4.37 5.42
C LEU A 19 -4.70 5.27 5.09
N LEU A 20 -4.90 6.36 4.34
CA LEU A 20 -3.86 7.35 4.09
C LEU A 20 -3.43 8.06 5.38
N LEU A 21 -4.38 8.52 6.21
CA LEU A 21 -4.04 9.11 7.51
C LEU A 21 -3.34 8.10 8.44
N GLY A 22 -3.83 6.87 8.48
CA GLY A 22 -3.24 5.75 9.21
C GLY A 22 -1.83 5.45 8.73
N SER A 23 -1.57 5.50 7.43
CA SER A 23 -0.23 5.28 6.85
C SER A 23 0.79 6.32 7.29
N ILE A 24 0.38 7.58 7.51
CA ILE A 24 1.25 8.62 8.07
C ILE A 24 1.66 8.26 9.50
N TRP A 25 0.72 7.76 10.30
CA TRP A 25 1.00 7.28 11.67
C TRP A 25 1.81 5.99 11.69
N LEU A 26 1.54 5.05 10.78
CA LEU A 26 2.34 3.84 10.61
C LEU A 26 3.78 4.20 10.24
N TRP A 27 3.98 5.17 9.34
CA TRP A 27 5.32 5.66 9.02
C TRP A 27 6.03 6.24 10.24
N TYR A 28 5.36 7.08 11.04
CA TYR A 28 5.89 7.54 12.33
C TYR A 28 6.27 6.37 13.26
N GLY A 29 5.39 5.38 13.39
CA GLY A 29 5.61 4.17 14.20
C GLY A 29 6.82 3.37 13.73
N ILE A 30 6.97 3.15 12.42
CA ILE A 30 8.11 2.48 11.80
C ILE A 30 9.42 3.21 12.15
N LEU A 31 9.46 4.53 11.99
CA LEU A 31 10.66 5.31 12.29
C LEU A 31 11.03 5.23 13.77
N ARG A 32 10.04 5.29 14.67
CA ARG A 32 10.26 5.13 16.11
C ARG A 32 10.74 3.74 16.49
N TYR A 33 10.14 2.71 15.89
CA TYR A 33 10.50 1.32 16.12
C TYR A 33 11.95 1.07 15.68
N LEU A 34 12.32 1.46 14.47
CA LEU A 34 13.70 1.32 13.98
C LEU A 34 14.71 2.12 14.81
N ASN A 35 14.34 3.31 15.26
CA ASN A 35 15.20 4.13 16.12
C ASN A 35 15.40 3.54 17.53
N SER A 36 14.43 2.79 18.09
CA SER A 36 14.63 2.11 19.38
C SER A 36 15.69 1.01 19.30
N TYR A 37 15.88 0.42 18.11
CA TYR A 37 16.97 -0.51 17.79
C TYR A 37 18.23 0.18 17.24
N LYS A 38 18.34 1.51 17.36
CA LYS A 38 19.50 2.32 16.91
C LYS A 38 19.81 2.21 15.40
N VAL A 39 18.83 1.87 14.56
CA VAL A 39 18.99 1.87 13.10
C VAL A 39 19.09 3.31 12.58
N ASN A 40 20.16 3.65 11.85
CA ASN A 40 20.33 4.98 11.27
C ASN A 40 19.55 5.15 9.96
N ILE A 41 18.25 5.43 10.07
CA ILE A 41 17.33 5.56 8.94
C ILE A 41 17.67 6.75 8.03
N SER A 42 18.15 7.85 8.59
CA SER A 42 18.58 9.03 7.80
C SER A 42 19.70 8.68 6.82
N SER A 43 20.58 7.76 7.21
CA SER A 43 21.57 7.25 6.27
C SER A 43 20.89 6.45 5.15
N VAL A 44 19.95 5.56 5.48
CA VAL A 44 19.26 4.64 4.56
C VAL A 44 18.41 5.40 3.54
N LEU A 45 17.55 6.27 4.04
CA LEU A 45 16.72 7.18 3.27
C LEU A 45 17.56 8.40 2.92
N GLN A 46 18.31 8.32 1.83
CA GLN A 46 18.95 9.51 1.28
C GLN A 46 17.83 10.45 0.79
N ILE A 47 17.60 11.50 1.57
CA ILE A 47 16.50 12.48 1.40
C ILE A 47 16.96 13.70 0.59
N LYS A 48 18.24 13.73 0.20
CA LYS A 48 18.82 14.86 -0.54
C LYS A 48 18.71 14.68 -2.03
N LEU A 49 18.44 15.78 -2.72
CA LEU A 49 18.76 15.91 -4.12
C LEU A 49 20.28 16.05 -4.28
N PRO A 50 20.88 15.59 -5.39
CA PRO A 50 22.33 15.62 -5.59
C PRO A 50 23.00 17.01 -5.45
N HIS A 51 22.21 18.08 -5.54
CA HIS A 51 22.66 19.47 -5.51
C HIS A 51 22.39 20.18 -4.17
N ASP A 52 21.85 19.48 -3.17
CA ASP A 52 21.50 20.07 -1.86
C ASP A 52 22.68 19.99 -0.87
N MET A 53 23.18 21.15 -0.46
CA MET A 53 24.34 21.29 0.44
C MET A 53 23.97 21.26 1.94
N HIS A 54 22.68 21.33 2.31
CA HIS A 54 22.27 21.30 3.72
C HIS A 54 22.60 19.95 4.37
N PRO A 55 22.88 19.87 5.70
CA PRO A 55 23.12 18.58 6.36
C PRO A 55 21.87 17.68 6.33
N SER A 56 22.06 16.36 6.20
CA SER A 56 20.93 15.42 6.24
C SER A 56 20.22 15.50 7.59
N PRO A 57 18.89 15.44 7.64
CA PRO A 57 18.17 15.49 8.91
C PRO A 57 18.58 14.29 9.77
N THR A 58 18.85 14.51 11.04
CA THR A 58 19.13 13.42 11.98
C THR A 58 17.89 12.53 12.15
N ASN A 59 18.06 11.27 12.59
CA ASN A 59 16.94 10.39 12.91
C ASN A 59 15.90 11.05 13.84
N ARG A 60 16.36 11.79 14.86
CA ARG A 60 15.48 12.49 15.78
C ARG A 60 14.67 13.59 15.09
N GLN A 61 15.31 14.39 14.24
CA GLN A 61 14.63 15.42 13.45
C GLN A 61 13.61 14.81 12.48
N LEU A 62 13.95 13.69 11.82
CA LEU A 62 13.02 12.98 10.95
C LEU A 62 11.76 12.54 11.72
N ILE A 63 11.94 11.89 12.87
CA ILE A 63 10.83 11.43 13.71
C ILE A 63 9.97 12.61 14.19
N GLN A 64 10.59 13.70 14.66
CA GLN A 64 9.87 14.88 15.12
C GLN A 64 9.09 15.56 13.99
N ASN A 65 9.67 15.67 12.79
CA ASN A 65 9.01 16.25 11.64
C ASN A 65 7.80 15.42 11.20
N VAL A 66 7.95 14.10 11.12
CA VAL A 66 6.85 13.19 10.81
C VAL A 66 5.77 13.23 11.89
N GLN A 67 6.13 13.30 13.17
CA GLN A 67 5.17 13.43 14.28
C GLN A 67 4.35 14.72 14.18
N ARG A 68 5.02 15.86 13.99
CA ARG A 68 4.35 17.16 13.84
C ARG A 68 3.41 17.16 12.65
N PHE A 69 3.84 16.58 11.54
CA PHE A 69 3.01 16.42 10.36
C PHE A 69 1.80 15.52 10.64
N ALA A 70 2.00 14.35 11.24
CA ALA A 70 0.92 13.42 11.61
C ALA A 70 -0.11 14.09 12.52
N LEU A 71 0.34 14.80 13.57
CA LEU A 71 -0.55 15.55 14.47
C LEU A 71 -1.31 16.66 13.76
N LYS A 72 -0.64 17.43 12.88
CA LYS A 72 -1.29 18.48 12.08
C LYS A 72 -2.37 17.88 11.17
N MET A 73 -2.06 16.79 10.47
CA MET A 73 -3.01 16.11 9.59
C MET A 73 -4.17 15.50 10.37
N SER A 74 -3.93 14.87 11.51
CA SER A 74 -4.99 14.33 12.37
C SER A 74 -5.93 15.42 12.91
N ARG A 75 -5.39 16.56 13.36
CA ARG A 75 -6.22 17.69 13.83
C ARG A 75 -7.14 18.23 12.74
N LEU A 76 -6.70 18.19 11.48
CA LEU A 76 -7.48 18.64 10.34
C LEU A 76 -8.48 17.59 9.85
N MET A 77 -8.06 16.32 9.79
CA MET A 77 -8.79 15.24 9.14
C MET A 77 -9.76 14.49 10.03
N ILE A 78 -9.48 14.34 11.33
CA ILE A 78 -10.37 13.62 12.25
C ILE A 78 -11.74 14.32 12.36
N PRO A 79 -11.82 15.65 12.58
CA PRO A 79 -13.13 16.31 12.63
C PRO A 79 -13.88 16.18 11.31
N LEU A 80 -13.20 16.39 10.17
CA LEU A 80 -13.81 16.24 8.84
C LEU A 80 -14.30 14.81 8.59
N HIS A 81 -13.56 13.80 9.05
CA HIS A 81 -13.96 12.41 8.96
C HIS A 81 -15.21 12.12 9.80
N ILE A 82 -15.25 12.58 11.05
CA ILE A 82 -16.42 12.42 11.94
C ILE A 82 -17.65 13.10 11.32
N THR A 83 -17.50 14.30 10.74
CA THR A 83 -18.59 14.98 10.02
C THR A 83 -19.09 14.14 8.85
N THR A 84 -18.20 13.56 8.05
CA THR A 84 -18.60 12.68 6.95
C THR A 84 -19.32 11.44 7.45
N LEU A 85 -18.83 10.77 8.51
CA LEU A 85 -19.51 9.61 9.10
C LEU A 85 -20.93 9.96 9.57
N PHE A 86 -21.08 11.12 10.21
CA PHE A 86 -22.39 11.61 10.64
C PHE A 86 -23.34 11.83 9.45
N LEU A 87 -22.85 12.41 8.34
CA LEU A 87 -23.63 12.58 7.11
C LEU A 87 -24.04 11.23 6.49
N PHE A 88 -23.12 10.26 6.44
CA PHE A 88 -23.41 8.91 5.94
C PHE A 88 -24.46 8.19 6.79
N HIS A 89 -24.32 8.23 8.11
CA HIS A 89 -25.29 7.63 9.02
C HIS A 89 -26.67 8.28 8.89
N ARG A 90 -26.72 9.62 8.78
CA ARG A 90 -27.98 10.34 8.56
C ARG A 90 -28.62 9.96 7.23
N PHE A 91 -27.82 9.81 6.17
CA PHE A 91 -28.31 9.37 4.86
C PHE A 91 -28.90 7.96 4.93
N GLN A 92 -28.16 7.00 5.51
CA GLN A 92 -28.56 5.60 5.58
C GLN A 92 -29.87 5.39 6.35
N ASN A 93 -30.02 6.02 7.52
CA ASN A 93 -31.24 5.92 8.33
C ASN A 93 -32.49 6.51 7.65
N THR A 94 -32.31 7.35 6.64
CA THR A 94 -33.43 8.05 5.97
C THR A 94 -33.82 7.39 4.65
N THR A 95 -32.90 6.68 4.00
CA THR A 95 -33.25 5.76 2.90
C THR A 95 -34.23 4.67 3.35
N ASP A 96 -34.14 4.23 4.61
CA ASP A 96 -35.07 3.26 5.20
C ASP A 96 -36.48 3.84 5.42
N SER A 97 -36.63 5.17 5.46
CA SER A 97 -37.91 5.85 5.67
C SER A 97 -38.62 6.28 4.38
N ASN A 98 -38.20 5.80 3.20
CA ASN A 98 -38.78 6.11 1.87
C ASN A 98 -38.82 7.61 1.50
N GLU A 99 -38.12 8.48 2.23
CA GLU A 99 -37.98 9.90 1.87
C GLU A 99 -36.90 10.07 0.79
N GLN A 100 -37.30 10.55 -0.39
CA GLN A 100 -36.35 10.93 -1.44
C GLN A 100 -35.65 12.24 -1.07
N TRP A 101 -34.37 12.17 -0.74
CA TRP A 101 -33.55 13.37 -0.57
C TRP A 101 -33.38 14.14 -1.89
N GLY A 102 -33.27 15.46 -1.77
CA GLY A 102 -32.88 16.32 -2.89
C GLY A 102 -31.45 16.05 -3.38
N THR A 103 -31.11 16.65 -4.52
CA THR A 103 -29.79 16.53 -5.18
C THR A 103 -28.61 17.00 -4.32
N LEU A 104 -28.83 17.93 -3.38
CA LEU A 104 -27.78 18.54 -2.57
C LEU A 104 -27.14 17.57 -1.54
N PRO A 105 -27.90 16.87 -0.67
CA PRO A 105 -27.35 15.83 0.22
C PRO A 105 -26.57 14.73 -0.51
N PHE A 106 -27.10 14.27 -1.66
CA PHE A 106 -26.42 13.28 -2.50
C PHE A 106 -25.05 13.78 -2.98
N LEU A 107 -24.99 15.02 -3.46
CA LEU A 107 -23.76 15.67 -3.88
C LEU A 107 -22.78 15.83 -2.71
N MET A 108 -23.25 16.24 -1.53
CA MET A 108 -22.43 16.38 -0.33
C MET A 108 -21.78 15.04 0.07
N LEU A 109 -22.55 13.94 0.02
CA LEU A 109 -22.05 12.60 0.36
C LEU A 109 -20.87 12.17 -0.52
N HIS A 110 -20.86 12.59 -1.78
CA HIS A 110 -19.81 12.23 -2.74
C HIS A 110 -18.64 13.22 -2.74
N LEU A 111 -18.91 14.52 -2.62
CA LEU A 111 -17.87 15.56 -2.65
C LEU A 111 -17.04 15.61 -1.37
N PHE A 112 -17.62 15.34 -0.19
CA PHE A 112 -16.87 15.44 1.08
C PHE A 112 -15.67 14.47 1.15
N PRO A 113 -15.84 13.14 0.90
CA PRO A 113 -14.71 12.22 0.85
C PRO A 113 -13.66 12.59 -0.20
N LEU A 114 -14.09 13.11 -1.36
CA LEU A 114 -13.21 13.58 -2.43
C LEU A 114 -12.38 14.80 -2.02
N CYS A 115 -13.00 15.82 -1.44
CA CYS A 115 -12.31 16.99 -0.92
C CYS A 115 -11.28 16.60 0.15
N GLN A 116 -11.62 15.65 1.03
CA GLN A 116 -10.69 15.13 2.04
C GLN A 116 -9.49 14.42 1.41
N LEU A 117 -9.73 13.57 0.41
CA LEU A 117 -8.66 12.89 -0.32
C LEU A 117 -7.72 13.88 -0.99
N LEU A 118 -8.28 14.84 -1.74
CA LEU A 118 -7.52 15.86 -2.45
C LEU A 118 -6.67 16.69 -1.47
N LEU A 119 -7.23 17.05 -0.33
CA LEU A 119 -6.53 17.78 0.72
C LEU A 119 -5.42 16.94 1.36
N LEU A 120 -5.67 15.66 1.69
CA LEU A 120 -4.64 14.73 2.20
C LEU A 120 -3.46 14.63 1.23
N VAL A 121 -3.75 14.32 -0.03
CA VAL A 121 -2.73 14.18 -1.09
C VAL A 121 -1.99 15.49 -1.29
N PHE A 122 -2.69 16.62 -1.33
CA PHE A 122 -2.09 17.95 -1.47
C PHE A 122 -1.07 18.21 -0.35
N PHE A 123 -1.43 18.01 0.92
CA PHE A 123 -0.50 18.24 2.02
C PHE A 123 0.66 17.25 2.03
N ILE A 124 0.43 15.96 1.72
CA ILE A 124 1.50 14.95 1.63
C ILE A 124 2.54 15.36 0.57
N VAL A 125 2.07 15.78 -0.61
CA VAL A 125 2.92 16.19 -1.74
C VAL A 125 3.58 17.55 -1.48
N GLN A 126 2.90 18.47 -0.80
CA GLN A 126 3.44 19.79 -0.50
C GLN A 126 4.52 19.73 0.59
N GLN A 127 4.35 18.93 1.63
CA GLN A 127 5.26 18.94 2.78
C GLN A 127 6.60 18.25 2.51
N SER A 128 6.63 17.28 1.60
CA SER A 128 7.84 16.54 1.26
C SER A 128 8.33 16.87 -0.14
N VAL A 129 9.46 17.58 -0.24
CA VAL A 129 10.12 17.89 -1.52
C VAL A 129 10.41 16.61 -2.32
N ILE A 130 10.80 15.54 -1.64
CA ILE A 130 11.10 14.24 -2.28
C ILE A 130 9.82 13.58 -2.76
N THR A 131 8.75 13.58 -1.96
CA THR A 131 7.48 13.00 -2.39
C THR A 131 6.96 13.78 -3.60
N ARG A 132 7.10 15.10 -3.61
CA ARG A 132 6.77 15.93 -4.78
C ARG A 132 7.59 15.59 -6.01
N TYR A 133 8.90 15.44 -5.84
CA TYR A 133 9.81 15.03 -6.90
C TYR A 133 9.43 13.64 -7.44
N ALA A 134 9.22 12.68 -6.53
CA ALA A 134 8.89 11.31 -6.85
C ALA A 134 7.53 11.18 -7.54
N VAL A 135 6.49 11.88 -7.07
CA VAL A 135 5.14 11.85 -7.69
C VAL A 135 5.17 12.46 -9.10
N LYS A 136 5.87 13.57 -9.31
CA LYS A 136 6.02 14.18 -10.65
C LYS A 136 6.74 13.27 -11.66
N ARG A 137 7.60 12.37 -11.17
CA ARG A 137 8.45 11.52 -11.99
C ARG A 137 8.08 10.04 -11.95
N LEU A 138 7.13 9.64 -11.11
CA LEU A 138 6.62 8.27 -11.02
C LEU A 138 6.19 7.71 -12.40
N PRO A 139 5.52 8.47 -13.29
CA PRO A 139 5.20 8.00 -14.64
C PRO A 139 6.38 8.11 -15.63
N LEU A 140 7.33 9.02 -15.39
CA LEU A 140 8.43 9.34 -16.31
C LEU A 140 9.73 8.58 -16.00
N ILE A 141 9.79 7.87 -14.87
CA ILE A 141 10.83 6.92 -14.45
C ILE A 141 12.22 7.40 -14.85
N GLU A 142 12.78 8.26 -14.01
CA GLU A 142 14.19 8.62 -14.11
C GLU A 142 15.04 7.52 -13.47
N SER A 143 15.99 6.96 -14.23
CA SER A 143 17.02 6.04 -13.74
C SER A 143 18.09 6.75 -12.89
N LYS A 144 18.03 8.08 -12.81
CA LYS A 144 18.88 8.95 -11.99
C LYS A 144 18.01 9.94 -11.20
N PRO A 145 18.38 10.28 -9.95
CA PRO A 145 19.57 9.85 -9.22
C PRO A 145 19.41 8.49 -8.53
N THR A 146 20.48 7.69 -8.49
CA THR A 146 20.58 6.42 -7.73
C THR A 146 20.35 6.60 -6.23
N GLN A 147 20.60 7.80 -5.71
CA GLN A 147 20.48 8.16 -4.30
C GLN A 147 19.02 8.08 -3.79
N LEU A 148 18.04 8.45 -4.63
CA LEU A 148 16.62 8.45 -4.25
C LEU A 148 15.91 7.11 -4.51
N ARG A 149 16.66 6.10 -5.00
CA ARG A 149 16.11 4.81 -5.43
C ARG A 149 15.26 4.14 -4.35
N ASN A 150 15.73 4.12 -3.11
CA ASN A 150 15.02 3.46 -2.02
C ASN A 150 13.69 4.17 -1.73
N VAL A 151 13.65 5.50 -1.83
CA VAL A 151 12.41 6.27 -1.67
C VAL A 151 11.42 5.96 -2.80
N TYR A 152 11.88 5.88 -4.04
CA TYR A 152 11.04 5.48 -5.18
C TYR A 152 10.44 4.09 -4.98
N ILE A 153 11.27 3.11 -4.59
CA ILE A 153 10.82 1.73 -4.33
C ILE A 153 9.80 1.71 -3.20
N LEU A 154 10.04 2.41 -2.08
CA LEU A 154 9.10 2.47 -0.98
C LEU A 154 7.76 3.08 -1.39
N LEU A 155 7.77 4.18 -2.16
CA LEU A 155 6.54 4.83 -2.63
C LEU A 155 5.78 3.96 -3.64
N SER A 156 6.46 3.42 -4.65
CA SER A 156 5.81 2.62 -5.70
C SER A 156 5.31 1.28 -5.16
N ASP A 157 6.04 0.64 -4.24
CA ASP A 157 5.57 -0.58 -3.58
C ASP A 157 4.45 -0.31 -2.58
N SER A 158 4.48 0.83 -1.87
CA SER A 158 3.33 1.21 -1.02
C SER A 158 2.08 1.43 -1.85
N LEU A 159 2.19 2.05 -3.04
CA LEU A 159 1.06 2.25 -3.95
C LEU A 159 0.38 0.93 -4.37
N THR A 160 1.13 -0.17 -4.52
CA THR A 160 0.54 -1.50 -4.81
C THR A 160 -0.40 -2.00 -3.71
N SER A 161 -0.16 -1.61 -2.46
CA SER A 161 -1.01 -1.97 -1.32
C SER A 161 -2.23 -1.05 -1.18
N PHE A 162 -2.22 0.12 -1.83
CA PHE A 162 -3.34 1.06 -1.90
C PHE A 162 -4.28 0.83 -3.10
N THR A 163 -3.95 -0.11 -3.99
CA THR A 163 -4.73 -0.39 -5.20
C THR A 163 -6.22 -0.63 -4.91
N ARG A 164 -6.54 -1.51 -3.95
CA ARG A 164 -7.94 -1.82 -3.63
C ARG A 164 -8.70 -0.63 -3.01
N PRO A 165 -8.16 0.06 -1.99
CA PRO A 165 -8.76 1.32 -1.51
C PRO A 165 -9.00 2.36 -2.61
N LEU A 166 -8.07 2.49 -3.57
CA LEU A 166 -8.20 3.43 -4.68
C LEU A 166 -9.31 3.04 -5.66
N ILE A 167 -9.49 1.74 -5.93
CA ILE A 167 -10.58 1.22 -6.77
C ILE A 167 -11.93 1.46 -6.11
N ASP A 168 -12.08 1.07 -4.85
CA ASP A 168 -13.28 1.27 -4.05
C ASP A 168 -13.69 2.76 -4.04
N PHE A 169 -12.70 3.64 -3.85
CA PHE A 169 -12.89 5.08 -3.91
C PHE A 169 -13.31 5.57 -5.30
N LEU A 170 -12.61 5.11 -6.35
CA LEU A 170 -12.90 5.49 -7.73
C LEU A 170 -14.34 5.08 -8.10
N LEU A 171 -14.72 3.83 -7.85
CA LEU A 171 -16.06 3.33 -8.16
C LEU A 171 -17.14 4.14 -7.44
N PHE A 172 -16.91 4.52 -6.19
CA PHE A 172 -17.79 5.42 -5.46
C PHE A 172 -17.84 6.84 -6.04
N THR A 173 -16.70 7.44 -6.42
CA THR A 173 -16.75 8.76 -7.08
C THR A 173 -17.40 8.70 -8.45
N HIS A 174 -17.32 7.54 -9.12
CA HIS A 174 -17.86 7.35 -10.44
C HIS A 174 -19.38 7.21 -10.44
N SER A 175 -20.00 6.78 -9.33
CA SER A 175 -21.47 6.83 -9.19
C SER A 175 -22.04 8.25 -9.19
N LEU A 176 -21.20 9.28 -9.09
CA LEU A 176 -21.58 10.67 -9.37
C LEU A 176 -21.90 10.91 -10.86
N PHE A 177 -21.31 10.11 -11.75
CA PHE A 177 -21.50 10.20 -13.19
C PHE A 177 -22.47 9.10 -13.65
N SER A 178 -23.43 9.45 -14.50
CA SER A 178 -24.57 8.59 -14.86
C SER A 178 -24.24 7.30 -15.65
N ARG A 179 -22.96 7.01 -15.91
CA ARG A 179 -22.54 5.80 -16.66
C ARG A 179 -21.34 5.14 -15.97
N PRO A 180 -21.51 3.97 -15.34
CA PRO A 180 -20.39 3.22 -14.81
C PRO A 180 -19.57 2.63 -15.96
N HIS A 181 -18.35 3.12 -16.16
CA HIS A 181 -17.36 2.44 -16.99
C HIS A 181 -16.83 1.23 -16.22
N THR A 182 -17.14 0.03 -16.72
CA THR A 182 -16.91 -1.25 -16.04
C THR A 182 -15.44 -1.67 -15.94
N ASP A 183 -14.52 -0.98 -16.62
CA ASP A 183 -13.13 -1.43 -16.76
C ASP A 183 -12.08 -0.45 -16.20
N ILE A 184 -12.49 0.73 -15.71
CA ILE A 184 -11.52 1.72 -15.18
C ILE A 184 -10.85 1.19 -13.91
N ASP A 185 -11.56 0.38 -13.11
CA ASP A 185 -11.02 -0.27 -11.93
C ASP A 185 -9.91 -1.29 -12.27
N LEU A 186 -10.03 -2.03 -13.37
CA LEU A 186 -9.00 -2.94 -13.87
C LEU A 186 -7.78 -2.17 -14.38
N LEU A 187 -8.00 -1.07 -15.09
CA LEU A 187 -6.92 -0.17 -15.49
C LEU A 187 -6.17 0.35 -14.25
N LEU A 188 -6.90 0.89 -13.27
CA LEU A 188 -6.35 1.37 -12.01
C LEU A 188 -5.64 0.26 -11.23
N SER A 189 -6.16 -0.97 -11.26
CA SER A 189 -5.52 -2.16 -10.68
C SER A 189 -4.16 -2.45 -11.28
N SER A 190 -4.02 -2.24 -12.59
CA SER A 190 -2.80 -2.53 -13.33
C SER A 190 -1.71 -1.46 -13.15
N LEU A 191 -2.10 -0.20 -12.89
CA LEU A 191 -1.18 0.95 -12.88
C LEU A 191 0.04 0.75 -11.96
N PRO A 192 -0.09 0.32 -10.69
CA PRO A 192 1.08 0.13 -9.84
C PRO A 192 2.01 -0.97 -10.34
N SER A 193 1.47 -2.04 -10.93
CA SER A 193 2.27 -3.11 -11.53
C SER A 193 3.07 -2.60 -12.73
N PHE A 194 2.43 -1.83 -13.63
CA PHE A 194 3.10 -1.22 -14.77
C PHE A 194 4.19 -0.23 -14.37
N ILE A 195 3.93 0.63 -13.38
CA ILE A 195 4.92 1.54 -12.82
C ILE A 195 6.18 0.75 -12.40
N ARG A 196 6.01 -0.37 -11.69
CA ARG A 196 7.14 -1.18 -11.23
C ARG A 196 7.87 -1.91 -12.36
N ILE A 197 7.13 -2.47 -13.32
CA ILE A 197 7.68 -3.12 -14.52
C ILE A 197 8.58 -2.14 -15.28
N PHE A 198 8.07 -0.96 -15.59
CA PHE A 198 8.82 0.05 -16.33
C PHE A 198 9.99 0.61 -15.50
N GLN A 199 9.83 0.77 -14.18
CA GLN A 199 10.91 1.19 -13.28
C GLN A 199 12.09 0.23 -13.35
N CYS A 200 11.82 -1.07 -13.18
CA CYS A 200 12.85 -2.09 -13.17
C CYS A 200 13.49 -2.30 -14.55
N LEU A 201 12.71 -2.25 -15.64
CA LEU A 201 13.25 -2.37 -17.00
C LEU A 201 14.17 -1.21 -17.36
N ARG A 202 13.77 0.03 -17.06
CA ARG A 202 14.63 1.18 -17.32
C ARG A 202 15.88 1.16 -16.46
N GLU A 203 15.77 0.84 -15.17
CA GLU A 203 16.95 0.71 -14.31
C GLU A 203 17.90 -0.40 -14.82
N TYR A 204 17.37 -1.50 -15.33
CA TYR A 204 18.16 -2.59 -15.90
C TYR A 204 18.99 -2.15 -17.11
N GLN A 205 18.47 -1.27 -17.96
CA GLN A 205 19.20 -0.76 -19.12
C GLN A 205 20.53 -0.08 -18.72
N PHE A 206 20.58 0.53 -17.53
CA PHE A 206 21.76 1.21 -17.00
C PHE A 206 22.61 0.32 -16.08
N VAL A 207 21.99 -0.37 -15.13
CA VAL A 207 22.70 -1.11 -14.06
C VAL A 207 23.06 -2.55 -14.48
N ARG A 208 22.29 -3.14 -15.42
CA ARG A 208 22.46 -4.51 -15.93
C ARG A 208 22.44 -5.61 -14.85
N ASN A 209 21.77 -5.35 -13.72
CA ASN A 209 21.60 -6.33 -12.65
C ASN A 209 20.36 -7.21 -12.90
N LEU A 210 20.53 -8.54 -12.98
CA LEU A 210 19.46 -9.50 -13.23
C LEU A 210 18.35 -9.50 -12.17
N SER A 211 18.63 -9.07 -10.94
CA SER A 211 17.59 -8.88 -9.91
C SER A 211 16.52 -7.87 -10.35
N LEU A 212 16.85 -6.92 -11.23
CA LEU A 212 15.86 -6.00 -11.78
C LEU A 212 14.89 -6.72 -12.72
N LEU A 213 15.37 -7.65 -13.55
CA LEU A 213 14.52 -8.48 -14.40
C LEU A 213 13.66 -9.45 -13.59
N GLY A 214 14.20 -10.03 -12.52
CA GLY A 214 13.41 -10.82 -11.57
C GLY A 214 12.27 -10.00 -10.95
N ASN A 215 12.55 -8.74 -10.60
CA ASN A 215 11.53 -7.86 -10.07
C ASN A 215 10.48 -7.49 -11.13
N THR A 216 10.90 -7.27 -12.38
CA THR A 216 9.97 -7.10 -13.51
C THR A 216 9.03 -8.31 -13.63
N LEU A 217 9.59 -9.52 -13.65
CA LEU A 217 8.80 -10.76 -13.76
C LEU A 217 7.81 -10.90 -12.61
N LYS A 218 8.22 -10.57 -11.37
CA LYS A 218 7.35 -10.55 -10.19
C LYS A 218 6.07 -9.75 -10.43
N TYR A 219 6.18 -8.51 -10.92
CA TYR A 219 5.01 -7.66 -11.18
C TYR A 219 4.25 -8.08 -12.43
N THR A 220 4.92 -8.67 -13.43
CA THR A 220 4.26 -9.26 -14.61
C THR A 220 3.35 -10.43 -14.24
N CYS A 221 3.67 -11.22 -13.20
CA CYS A 221 2.81 -12.31 -12.71
C CYS A 221 1.41 -11.85 -12.28
N ASN A 222 1.19 -10.55 -12.05
CA ASN A 222 -0.13 -10.00 -11.76
C ASN A 222 -1.01 -9.83 -13.01
N LEU A 223 -0.42 -9.65 -14.19
CA LEU A 223 -1.17 -9.35 -15.43
C LEU A 223 -2.12 -10.48 -15.86
N PRO A 224 -1.73 -11.77 -15.83
CA PRO A 224 -2.66 -12.86 -16.14
C PRO A 224 -3.89 -12.87 -15.23
N ILE A 225 -3.73 -12.54 -13.95
CA ILE A 225 -4.85 -12.48 -13.00
C ILE A 225 -5.85 -11.39 -13.40
N LEU A 226 -5.35 -10.22 -13.81
CA LEU A 226 -6.19 -9.13 -14.31
C LEU A 226 -6.90 -9.51 -15.61
N ILE A 227 -6.20 -10.18 -16.53
CA ILE A 227 -6.80 -10.67 -17.79
C ILE A 227 -7.91 -11.68 -17.52
N PHE A 228 -7.69 -12.64 -16.61
CA PHE A 228 -8.74 -13.59 -16.21
C PHE A 228 -9.92 -12.89 -15.54
N THR A 229 -9.65 -11.88 -14.70
CA THR A 229 -10.71 -11.10 -14.05
C THR A 229 -11.54 -10.33 -15.09
N TRP A 230 -10.89 -9.71 -16.07
CA TRP A 230 -11.54 -9.04 -17.18
C TRP A 230 -12.36 -10.01 -18.04
N TYR A 231 -11.77 -11.15 -18.43
CA TYR A 231 -12.43 -12.15 -19.26
C TYR A 231 -13.69 -12.71 -18.58
N LEU A 232 -13.64 -12.95 -17.27
CA LEU A 232 -14.79 -13.40 -16.49
C LEU A 232 -15.93 -12.36 -16.45
N ARG A 233 -15.64 -11.06 -16.56
CA ARG A 233 -16.68 -10.00 -16.63
C ARG A 233 -17.44 -10.03 -17.95
N ILE A 234 -16.74 -10.32 -19.04
CA ILE A 234 -17.33 -10.41 -20.38
C ILE A 234 -18.05 -11.76 -20.56
N HIS A 235 -17.52 -12.82 -19.94
CA HIS A 235 -18.01 -14.19 -20.04
C HIS A 235 -18.37 -14.78 -18.66
N PRO A 236 -19.47 -14.34 -18.03
CA PRO A 236 -19.88 -14.82 -16.70
C PRO A 236 -20.09 -16.34 -16.61
N GLU A 237 -20.43 -16.99 -17.72
CA GLU A 237 -20.56 -18.44 -17.85
C GLU A 237 -19.28 -19.19 -17.44
N MET A 238 -18.12 -18.55 -17.58
CA MET A 238 -16.83 -19.11 -17.16
C MET A 238 -16.70 -19.30 -15.65
N LEU A 239 -17.56 -18.67 -14.84
CA LEU A 239 -17.63 -18.92 -13.41
C LEU A 239 -17.98 -20.38 -13.09
N SER A 240 -18.67 -21.08 -13.97
CA SER A 240 -18.97 -22.51 -13.80
C SER A 240 -17.83 -23.43 -14.25
N SER A 241 -16.88 -22.92 -15.03
CA SER A 241 -15.81 -23.71 -15.63
C SER A 241 -14.73 -24.07 -14.62
N SER A 242 -14.64 -25.36 -14.30
CA SER A 242 -13.57 -25.89 -13.42
C SER A 242 -12.17 -25.61 -13.99
N LYS A 243 -12.00 -25.72 -15.32
CA LYS A 243 -10.73 -25.42 -15.99
C LYS A 243 -10.33 -23.95 -15.82
N PHE A 244 -11.29 -23.03 -16.01
CA PHE A 244 -11.04 -21.60 -15.87
C PHE A 244 -10.59 -21.24 -14.44
N LYS A 245 -11.33 -21.74 -13.43
CA LYS A 245 -10.97 -21.58 -12.01
C LYS A 245 -9.59 -22.15 -11.70
N THR A 246 -9.26 -23.33 -12.23
CA THR A 246 -7.96 -23.98 -12.02
C THR A 246 -6.81 -23.12 -12.52
N PHE A 247 -6.91 -22.57 -13.74
CA PHE A 247 -5.89 -21.67 -14.28
C PHE A 247 -5.81 -20.35 -13.50
N GLN A 248 -6.94 -19.76 -13.11
CA GLN A 248 -6.95 -18.55 -12.29
C GLN A 248 -6.24 -18.77 -10.93
N MET A 249 -6.53 -19.90 -10.27
CA MET A 249 -5.85 -20.29 -9.02
C MET A 249 -4.35 -20.53 -9.23
N LEU A 250 -3.95 -21.12 -10.35
CA LEU A 250 -2.53 -21.31 -10.68
C LEU A 250 -1.82 -19.95 -10.77
N PHE A 251 -2.37 -18.97 -11.50
CA PHE A 251 -1.76 -17.64 -11.61
C PHE A 251 -1.72 -16.90 -10.27
N LEU A 252 -2.78 -16.98 -9.46
CA LEU A 252 -2.80 -16.46 -8.08
C LEU A 252 -1.71 -17.10 -7.22
N THR A 253 -1.56 -18.43 -7.30
CA THR A 253 -0.54 -19.19 -6.56
C THR A 253 0.87 -18.78 -6.99
N VAL A 254 1.12 -18.67 -8.30
CA VAL A 254 2.41 -18.25 -8.84
C VAL A 254 2.75 -16.82 -8.37
N ASN A 255 1.82 -15.87 -8.49
CA ASN A 255 2.03 -14.49 -8.04
C ASN A 255 2.31 -14.42 -6.52
N SER A 256 1.45 -15.03 -5.69
CA SER A 256 1.61 -15.04 -4.24
C SER A 256 2.92 -15.70 -3.81
N THR A 257 3.28 -16.85 -4.40
CA THR A 257 4.52 -17.57 -4.07
C THR A 257 5.76 -16.80 -4.50
N TYR A 258 5.79 -16.30 -5.74
CA TYR A 258 6.92 -15.52 -6.25
C TYR A 258 7.13 -14.30 -5.36
N SER A 259 6.08 -13.52 -5.13
CA SER A 259 6.18 -12.28 -4.37
C SER A 259 6.51 -12.52 -2.90
N TYR A 260 6.03 -13.62 -2.30
CA TYR A 260 6.41 -14.04 -0.94
C TYR A 260 7.90 -14.38 -0.83
N LEU A 261 8.41 -15.20 -1.75
CA LEU A 261 9.83 -15.57 -1.77
C LEU A 261 10.71 -14.34 -2.07
N TRP A 262 10.24 -13.43 -2.91
CA TRP A 262 10.92 -12.17 -3.20
C TRP A 262 11.08 -11.31 -1.96
N ASP A 263 10.00 -11.11 -1.20
CA ASP A 263 10.03 -10.31 0.03
C ASP A 263 11.10 -10.85 0.99
N ILE A 264 11.14 -12.17 1.20
CA ILE A 264 12.05 -12.80 2.16
C ILE A 264 13.48 -12.78 1.64
N LYS A 265 13.72 -13.30 0.44
CA LYS A 265 15.07 -13.52 -0.08
C LYS A 265 15.73 -12.24 -0.58
N MET A 266 14.99 -11.41 -1.31
CA MET A 266 15.55 -10.23 -1.99
C MET A 266 15.38 -8.97 -1.16
N ASP A 267 14.18 -8.70 -0.62
CA ASP A 267 13.91 -7.45 0.08
C ASP A 267 14.42 -7.49 1.53
N TRP A 268 14.12 -8.58 2.23
CA TRP A 268 14.59 -8.81 3.59
C TRP A 268 15.93 -9.52 3.64
N ASN A 269 16.59 -9.86 2.52
CA ASN A 269 17.92 -10.48 2.52
C ASN A 269 18.05 -11.66 3.51
N ILE A 270 17.04 -12.53 3.53
CA ILE A 270 17.01 -13.76 4.34
C ILE A 270 17.26 -14.94 3.39
N PRO A 271 18.48 -15.50 3.32
CA PRO A 271 18.80 -16.58 2.39
C PRO A 271 18.09 -17.90 2.71
N SER A 272 17.86 -18.18 4.00
CA SER A 272 17.27 -19.44 4.48
C SER A 272 16.38 -19.22 5.70
N PHE A 273 15.37 -20.07 5.85
CA PHE A 273 14.53 -20.13 7.04
C PHE A 273 15.27 -20.66 8.27
N ILE A 274 16.39 -21.36 8.09
CA ILE A 274 17.20 -21.94 9.19
C ILE A 274 18.27 -20.93 9.62
N SER A 275 19.05 -20.46 8.65
CA SER A 275 20.08 -19.43 8.83
C SER A 275 19.56 -18.09 8.34
N LEU A 276 18.77 -17.41 9.19
CA LEU A 276 18.12 -16.15 8.84
C LEU A 276 19.11 -15.13 8.30
N ARG A 277 20.20 -14.85 9.04
CA ARG A 277 21.41 -14.14 8.58
C ARG A 277 22.57 -14.57 9.49
N GLU A 278 23.70 -14.98 8.91
CA GLU A 278 24.84 -15.49 9.70
C GLU A 278 25.67 -14.34 10.30
N GLY A 279 25.63 -14.20 11.63
CA GLY A 279 26.48 -13.29 12.43
C GLY A 279 25.71 -12.36 13.39
N HIS A 280 26.28 -12.10 14.57
CA HIS A 280 25.67 -11.27 15.62
C HIS A 280 25.42 -9.80 15.20
N ASN A 281 26.19 -9.29 14.23
CA ASN A 281 26.06 -7.93 13.69
C ASN A 281 25.17 -7.85 12.43
N LYS A 282 24.59 -8.97 11.98
CA LYS A 282 23.75 -9.01 10.76
C LYS A 282 22.25 -9.10 11.04
N MET A 283 21.81 -9.10 12.29
CA MET A 283 20.39 -9.08 12.66
C MET A 283 20.16 -7.97 13.67
N VAL A 284 19.26 -7.03 13.36
CA VAL A 284 18.88 -5.96 14.31
C VAL A 284 17.85 -6.47 15.33
N PHE A 285 16.92 -7.33 14.91
CA PHE A 285 15.82 -7.80 15.74
C PHE A 285 16.09 -9.19 16.34
N LYS A 286 15.25 -9.60 17.29
CA LYS A 286 15.26 -10.97 17.81
C LYS A 286 14.72 -11.95 16.75
N ARG A 287 15.21 -13.19 16.75
CA ARG A 287 14.83 -14.22 15.74
C ARG A 287 13.32 -14.42 15.60
N TYR A 288 12.59 -14.43 16.71
CA TYR A 288 11.13 -14.61 16.68
C TYR A 288 10.41 -13.51 15.90
N THR A 289 10.97 -12.28 15.86
CA THR A 289 10.38 -11.16 15.11
C THR A 289 10.41 -11.43 13.60
N TYR A 290 11.50 -12.03 13.10
CA TYR A 290 11.59 -12.44 11.69
C TYR A 290 10.64 -13.59 11.38
N TYR A 291 10.58 -14.63 12.22
CA TYR A 291 9.67 -15.76 12.00
C TYR A 291 8.20 -15.33 12.05
N PHE A 292 7.84 -14.45 12.98
CA PHE A 292 6.51 -13.86 13.04
C PHE A 292 6.19 -13.13 11.72
N ALA A 293 7.11 -12.29 11.24
CA ALA A 293 6.91 -11.55 10.00
C ALA A 293 6.82 -12.45 8.75
N ILE A 294 7.62 -13.51 8.70
CA ILE A 294 7.56 -14.53 7.65
C ILE A 294 6.17 -15.19 7.65
N LEU A 295 5.69 -15.62 8.81
CA LEU A 295 4.40 -16.30 8.95
C LEU A 295 3.23 -15.38 8.60
N THR A 296 3.20 -14.15 9.13
CA THR A 296 2.13 -13.19 8.83
C THR A 296 2.13 -12.78 7.36
N ASN A 297 3.30 -12.62 6.73
CA ASN A 297 3.38 -12.33 5.30
C ASN A 297 2.87 -13.49 4.45
N LEU A 298 3.12 -14.75 4.87
CA LEU A 298 2.57 -15.93 4.19
C LEU A 298 1.05 -15.95 4.28
N ILE A 299 0.48 -15.83 5.48
CA ILE A 299 -0.97 -15.87 5.71
C ILE A 299 -1.68 -14.80 4.89
N LEU A 300 -1.19 -13.56 4.94
CA LEU A 300 -1.82 -12.43 4.25
C LEU A 300 -1.65 -12.50 2.73
N ARG A 301 -0.51 -12.99 2.20
CA ARG A 301 -0.31 -13.14 0.74
C ARG A 301 -1.16 -14.24 0.12
N PHE A 302 -1.49 -15.25 0.90
CA PHE A 302 -2.38 -16.33 0.49
C PHE A 302 -3.81 -16.14 1.03
N TRP A 303 -4.17 -14.91 1.42
CA TRP A 303 -5.51 -14.64 1.92
C TRP A 303 -6.61 -15.03 0.93
N TRP A 304 -6.34 -14.89 -0.37
CA TRP A 304 -7.27 -15.29 -1.44
C TRP A 304 -7.71 -16.77 -1.35
N LEU A 305 -6.92 -17.67 -0.76
CA LEU A 305 -7.33 -19.06 -0.53
C LEU A 305 -8.53 -19.13 0.42
N TRP A 306 -8.53 -18.29 1.46
CA TRP A 306 -9.61 -18.24 2.44
C TRP A 306 -10.92 -17.73 1.82
N ILE A 307 -10.82 -16.73 0.94
CA ILE A 307 -11.95 -16.22 0.15
C ILE A 307 -12.47 -17.34 -0.76
N PHE A 308 -11.56 -18.01 -1.49
CA PHE A 308 -11.92 -19.06 -2.43
C PHE A 308 -12.59 -20.27 -1.76
N LEU A 309 -12.15 -20.66 -0.57
CA LEU A 309 -12.71 -21.79 0.20
C LEU A 309 -14.09 -21.50 0.81
N GLY A 310 -14.67 -20.31 0.60
CA GLY A 310 -16.05 -19.99 0.97
C GLY A 310 -16.33 -19.97 2.48
N LYS A 311 -15.29 -19.96 3.34
CA LYS A 311 -15.45 -19.96 4.80
C LYS A 311 -15.82 -18.59 5.39
N TYR A 312 -15.99 -17.57 4.55
CA TYR A 312 -16.35 -16.22 4.96
C TYR A 312 -17.75 -15.87 4.47
N SER A 313 -18.76 -16.38 5.17
CA SER A 313 -20.08 -15.74 5.18
C SER A 313 -20.44 -15.11 6.52
N LYS A 314 -19.78 -15.48 7.65
CA LYS A 314 -20.22 -15.04 9.00
C LYS A 314 -19.17 -14.86 10.12
N PHE A 315 -17.86 -14.97 9.90
CA PHE A 315 -16.88 -14.82 11.00
C PHE A 315 -15.86 -13.68 10.83
N VAL A 316 -16.12 -12.60 11.57
CA VAL A 316 -15.23 -11.70 12.34
C VAL A 316 -14.19 -10.83 11.60
N PHE A 317 -13.83 -11.08 10.34
CA PHE A 317 -13.10 -10.10 9.52
C PHE A 317 -13.83 -9.89 8.19
N PHE A 318 -14.38 -8.69 7.99
CA PHE A 318 -15.18 -8.34 6.82
C PHE A 318 -14.32 -8.32 5.54
N ASP A 319 -14.89 -8.63 4.37
CA ASP A 319 -14.21 -8.53 3.06
C ASP A 319 -13.57 -7.13 2.82
N GLU A 320 -14.10 -6.12 3.52
CA GLU A 320 -13.63 -4.73 3.50
C GLU A 320 -12.41 -4.48 4.39
N GLU A 321 -12.19 -5.28 5.43
CA GLU A 321 -11.11 -5.11 6.41
C GLU A 321 -9.74 -5.59 5.91
N LEU A 322 -9.74 -6.35 4.82
CA LEU A 322 -8.53 -6.81 4.16
C LEU A 322 -7.59 -5.68 3.75
N GLN A 323 -8.16 -4.51 3.48
CA GLN A 323 -7.40 -3.32 3.12
C GLN A 323 -6.53 -2.86 4.30
N TYR A 324 -7.02 -2.91 5.53
CA TYR A 324 -6.23 -2.57 6.72
C TYR A 324 -5.08 -3.56 6.91
N LEU A 325 -5.37 -4.86 6.79
CA LEU A 325 -4.35 -5.91 6.91
C LEU A 325 -3.27 -5.81 5.83
N GLU A 326 -3.63 -5.45 4.59
CA GLU A 326 -2.67 -5.24 3.51
C GLU A 326 -1.75 -4.03 3.77
N ILE A 327 -2.30 -2.92 4.31
CA ILE A 327 -1.48 -1.77 4.72
C ILE A 327 -0.55 -2.13 5.89
N LEU A 328 -1.02 -2.91 6.87
CA LEU A 328 -0.18 -3.40 7.98
C LEU A 328 0.92 -4.35 7.48
N ARG A 329 0.60 -5.26 6.56
CA ARG A 329 1.59 -6.15 5.91
C ARG A 329 2.67 -5.33 5.20
N ARG A 330 2.28 -4.26 4.49
CA ARG A 330 3.23 -3.35 3.84
C ARG A 330 4.09 -2.61 4.86
N ALA A 331 3.51 -2.12 5.96
CA ALA A 331 4.27 -1.49 7.04
C ALA A 331 5.31 -2.45 7.63
N GLN A 332 4.94 -3.71 7.85
CA GLN A 332 5.87 -4.78 8.24
C GLN A 332 6.99 -4.95 7.20
N TRP A 333 6.65 -5.07 5.91
CA TRP A 333 7.63 -5.18 4.84
C TRP A 333 8.63 -4.02 4.83
N VAL A 334 8.18 -2.78 5.04
CA VAL A 334 9.03 -1.59 5.11
C VAL A 334 10.05 -1.67 6.26
N ILE A 335 9.64 -2.17 7.44
CA ILE A 335 10.54 -2.34 8.60
C ILE A 335 11.73 -3.24 8.23
N PHE A 336 11.45 -4.43 7.71
CA PHE A 336 12.50 -5.39 7.35
C PHE A 336 13.29 -4.98 6.11
N LYS A 337 12.67 -4.26 5.17
CA LYS A 337 13.37 -3.69 4.00
C LYS A 337 14.41 -2.67 4.43
N LEU A 338 14.02 -1.69 5.26
CA LEU A 338 14.93 -0.65 5.74
C LEU A 338 16.04 -1.23 6.63
N GLU A 339 15.72 -2.24 7.44
CA GLU A 339 16.69 -2.96 8.24
C GLU A 339 17.72 -3.72 7.38
N SER A 340 17.23 -4.42 6.35
CA SER A 340 18.07 -5.14 5.38
C SER A 340 19.02 -4.19 4.66
N GLU A 341 18.52 -3.04 4.20
CA GLU A 341 19.32 -2.02 3.54
C GLU A 341 20.33 -1.37 4.50
N TYR A 342 19.96 -1.19 5.76
CA TYR A 342 20.88 -0.67 6.78
C TYR A 342 22.07 -1.60 7.00
N ILE A 343 21.82 -2.91 7.18
CA ILE A 343 22.88 -3.89 7.41
C ILE A 343 23.74 -4.13 6.17
N SER A 344 23.13 -4.09 4.98
CA SER A 344 23.84 -4.37 3.72
C SER A 344 24.79 -3.25 3.31
N ARG A 345 24.82 -2.12 4.04
CA ARG A 345 25.75 -1.02 3.77
C ARG A 345 27.13 -1.34 4.34
N PRO A 346 28.20 -1.12 3.56
CA PRO A 346 29.54 -1.18 4.11
C PRO A 346 29.68 -0.11 5.21
N MET A 347 30.19 -0.49 6.38
CA MET A 347 30.56 0.51 7.38
C MET A 347 31.57 1.47 6.74
N PRO A 348 31.43 2.80 6.94
CA PRO A 348 32.47 3.72 6.53
C PRO A 348 33.78 3.24 7.17
N LYS A 349 34.81 3.02 6.34
CA LYS A 349 36.16 2.76 6.85
C LYS A 349 36.53 3.98 7.70
N SER A 350 36.73 3.74 8.99
CA SER A 350 37.17 4.74 9.98
C SER A 350 38.52 5.31 9.60
#